data_AF-A0A0T6W7B8-F1
#
_entry.id   AF-A0A0T6W7B8-F1
#
_cell.length_a   1.000
_cell.length_b   1.000
_cell.length_c   1.000
_cell.angle_alpha   90.00
_cell.angle_beta   90.00
_cell.angle_gamma   90.00
#
_symmetry.space_group_name_H-M   'P 1'
#
loop_
_entity.id
_entity.type
_entity.pdbx_description
1 polymer ?
#
loop_
_entity_poly.entity_id
_entity_poly.type
_entity_poly.pdbx_seq_one_letter_code
_entity_poly.pdbx_strand_id
1 'polypeptide(L)'
;MYLPPEISKFNFKSKLGYVALRAFFRICKDWNTTVDEQCRLLKVGLIELERLRKLPPEPLDRDKLVRIRCFVLTYKAMVAEHGSVAKANREMRAPRRAQPFVGKTPLQLMLNGGIIGIASACKALAGEVPEIEPPVAKAS
;
A
#
# COMPACT_ATOMS: atom_id res chain seq x y z
N MET A 1 -1.39 15.85 12.12
CA MET A 1 -0.24 15.31 11.36
C MET A 1 0.47 16.49 10.73
N TYR A 2 1.67 16.85 11.20
CA TYR A 2 2.43 17.98 10.64
C TYR A 2 3.17 17.51 9.38
N LEU A 3 2.92 18.16 8.25
CA LEU A 3 3.73 18.02 7.04
C LEU A 3 4.96 18.92 7.22
N PRO A 4 6.19 18.41 7.05
CA PRO A 4 7.38 19.26 7.02
C PRO A 4 7.16 20.51 6.16
N PRO A 5 7.58 21.71 6.63
CA PRO A 5 7.29 22.98 5.97
C PRO A 5 7.84 23.04 4.54
N GLU A 6 8.89 22.28 4.26
CA GLU A 6 9.49 22.10 2.93
C GLU A 6 8.51 21.59 1.86
N ILE A 7 7.49 20.82 2.27
CA ILE A 7 6.52 20.20 1.35
C ILE A 7 5.56 21.24 0.76
N SER A 8 5.38 22.38 1.42
CA SER A 8 4.53 23.48 0.91
C SER A 8 4.92 23.90 -0.51
N LYS A 9 6.21 23.83 -0.84
CA LYS A 9 6.82 24.20 -2.12
C LYS A 9 6.64 23.15 -3.23
N PHE A 10 6.19 21.94 -2.92
CA PHE A 10 6.05 20.87 -3.91
C PHE A 10 4.79 21.07 -4.76
N ASN A 11 4.85 20.64 -6.01
CA ASN A 11 3.64 20.51 -6.84
C ASN A 11 2.73 19.40 -6.28
N PHE A 12 1.45 19.40 -6.71
CA PHE A 12 0.46 18.45 -6.19
C PHE A 12 0.86 16.97 -6.35
N LYS A 13 1.44 16.59 -7.50
CA LYS A 13 1.84 15.21 -7.77
C LYS A 13 3.00 14.77 -6.87
N SER A 14 3.98 15.66 -6.64
CA SER A 14 5.07 15.43 -5.69
C SER A 14 4.59 15.35 -4.25
N LYS A 15 3.62 16.18 -3.84
CA LYS A 15 2.98 16.10 -2.51
C LYS A 15 2.28 14.75 -2.32
N LEU A 16 1.54 14.30 -3.34
CA LEU A 16 0.86 13.00 -3.32
C LEU A 16 1.86 11.84 -3.20
N GLY A 17 2.93 11.86 -4.00
CA GLY A 17 4.01 10.86 -3.92
C GLY A 17 4.64 10.80 -2.54
N TYR A 18 4.99 11.96 -1.97
CA TYR A 18 5.57 12.06 -0.63
C TYR A 18 4.66 11.45 0.46
N VAL A 19 3.38 11.82 0.47
CA VAL A 19 2.41 11.32 1.45
C VAL A 19 2.19 9.81 1.28
N ALA A 20 2.10 9.35 0.04
CA ALA A 20 1.95 7.93 -0.28
C ALA A 20 3.14 7.10 0.24
N LEU A 21 4.39 7.52 -0.03
CA LEU A 21 5.57 6.82 0.46
C LEU A 21 5.63 6.78 2.00
N ARG A 22 5.29 7.88 2.66
CA ARG A 22 5.22 7.91 4.13
C ARG A 22 4.22 6.89 4.68
N ALA A 23 3.04 6.82 4.08
CA ALA A 23 2.03 5.84 4.46
C ALA A 23 2.54 4.41 4.23
N PHE A 24 3.13 4.14 3.05
CA PHE A 24 3.71 2.85 2.72
C PHE A 24 4.74 2.38 3.76
N PHE A 25 5.78 3.17 4.03
CA PHE A 25 6.84 2.76 4.97
C PHE A 25 6.34 2.62 6.40
N ARG A 26 5.33 3.41 6.80
CA ARG A 26 4.69 3.23 8.10
C ARG A 26 3.94 1.89 8.17
N ILE A 27 3.15 1.56 7.16
CA ILE A 27 2.41 0.29 7.08
C ILE A 27 3.39 -0.89 7.06
N CYS A 28 4.47 -0.81 6.28
CA CYS A 28 5.50 -1.84 6.21
C CYS A 28 6.18 -2.09 7.56
N LYS A 29 6.48 -1.04 8.33
CA LYS A 29 6.97 -1.17 9.71
C LYS A 29 5.96 -1.89 10.59
N ASP A 30 4.71 -1.48 10.49
CA ASP A 30 3.60 -1.99 11.29
C ASP A 30 3.28 -3.48 11.00
N TRP A 31 3.36 -3.90 9.73
CA TRP A 31 3.22 -5.30 9.29
C TRP A 31 4.52 -6.12 9.45
N ASN A 32 5.57 -5.51 9.98
CA ASN A 32 6.90 -6.09 10.16
C ASN A 32 7.47 -6.70 8.87
N THR A 33 7.33 -5.99 7.73
CA THR A 33 7.82 -6.48 6.44
C THR A 33 9.34 -6.41 6.33
N THR A 34 9.95 -7.43 5.74
CA THR A 34 11.38 -7.42 5.38
C THR A 34 11.64 -6.46 4.21
N VAL A 35 12.91 -6.15 3.95
CA VAL A 35 13.31 -5.32 2.80
C VAL A 35 12.93 -5.98 1.47
N ASP A 36 13.09 -7.31 1.35
CA ASP A 36 12.67 -8.06 0.17
C ASP A 36 11.14 -7.99 -0.03
N GLU A 37 10.37 -8.14 1.05
CA GLU A 37 8.91 -7.97 1.00
C GLU A 37 8.52 -6.56 0.54
N GLN A 38 9.18 -5.51 1.03
CA GLN A 38 8.94 -4.12 0.60
C GLN A 38 9.22 -3.92 -0.90
N CYS A 39 10.34 -4.45 -1.40
CA CYS A 39 10.70 -4.43 -2.82
C CYS A 39 9.60 -5.09 -3.67
N ARG A 40 9.11 -6.26 -3.27
CA ARG A 40 8.04 -6.99 -3.98
C ARG A 40 6.71 -6.25 -3.95
N LEU A 41 6.32 -5.70 -2.79
CA LEU A 41 5.06 -4.96 -2.64
C LEU A 41 5.00 -3.74 -3.57
N LEU A 42 6.09 -2.97 -3.68
CA LEU A 42 6.19 -1.81 -4.57
C LEU A 42 6.65 -2.13 -5.99
N LYS A 43 7.07 -3.37 -6.27
CA LYS A 43 7.66 -3.79 -7.55
C LYS A 43 8.87 -2.92 -7.92
N VAL A 44 9.82 -2.80 -7.00
CA VAL A 44 11.07 -2.02 -7.16
C VAL A 44 12.28 -2.83 -6.73
N GLY A 45 13.46 -2.47 -7.25
CA GLY A 45 14.74 -3.00 -6.76
C GLY A 45 15.20 -2.32 -5.47
N LEU A 46 16.21 -2.90 -4.80
CA LEU A 46 16.73 -2.40 -3.53
C LEU A 46 17.21 -0.93 -3.61
N ILE A 47 17.97 -0.58 -4.66
CA ILE A 47 18.50 0.78 -4.84
C ILE A 47 17.37 1.81 -4.94
N GLU A 48 16.32 1.49 -5.70
CA GLU A 48 15.15 2.36 -5.83
C GLU A 48 14.37 2.44 -4.50
N LEU A 49 14.22 1.33 -3.78
CA LEU A 49 13.57 1.32 -2.47
C LEU A 49 14.29 2.23 -1.47
N GLU A 50 15.62 2.17 -1.39
CA GLU A 50 16.41 3.02 -0.49
C GLU A 50 16.30 4.50 -0.87
N ARG A 51 16.24 4.81 -2.18
CA ARG A 51 15.99 6.17 -2.67
C ARG A 51 14.59 6.65 -2.27
N LEU A 52 13.55 5.84 -2.46
CA LEU A 52 12.17 6.16 -2.10
C LEU A 52 11.99 6.30 -0.57
N ARG A 53 12.77 5.58 0.24
CA ARG A 53 12.76 5.69 1.71
C ARG A 53 13.18 7.08 2.21
N LYS A 54 13.95 7.83 1.41
CA LYS A 54 14.30 9.23 1.68
C LYS A 54 13.16 10.20 1.37
N LEU A 55 12.02 9.72 0.88
CA LEU A 55 10.82 10.49 0.55
C LEU A 55 11.12 11.64 -0.43
N PRO A 56 11.64 11.33 -1.63
CA PRO A 56 12.04 12.35 -2.59
C PRO A 56 10.84 13.24 -3.00
N PRO A 57 11.07 14.53 -3.30
CA PRO A 57 10.03 15.50 -3.64
C PRO A 57 9.54 15.36 -5.09
N GLU A 58 9.30 14.14 -5.55
CA GLU A 58 8.97 13.81 -6.94
C GLU A 58 7.63 13.07 -7.06
N PRO A 59 6.97 13.13 -8.23
CA PRO A 59 5.81 12.32 -8.51
C PRO A 59 6.13 10.82 -8.48
N LEU A 60 5.19 10.02 -7.95
CA LEU A 60 5.20 8.57 -8.16
C LEU A 60 4.43 8.21 -9.43
N ASP A 61 4.84 7.11 -10.07
CA ASP A 61 4.06 6.50 -11.13
C ASP A 61 2.71 5.94 -10.63
N ARG A 62 1.80 5.69 -11.57
CA ARG A 62 0.44 5.23 -11.26
C ARG A 62 0.44 3.86 -10.58
N ASP A 63 1.30 2.92 -10.98
CA ASP A 63 1.34 1.55 -10.43
C ASP A 63 1.68 1.58 -8.94
N LYS A 64 2.72 2.34 -8.55
CA LYS A 64 3.08 2.56 -7.15
C LYS A 64 1.94 3.20 -6.35
N LEU A 65 1.29 4.23 -6.89
CA LEU A 65 0.18 4.90 -6.21
C LEU A 65 -1.02 3.95 -5.97
N VAL A 66 -1.38 3.14 -6.96
CA VAL A 66 -2.48 2.16 -6.83
C VAL A 66 -2.16 1.12 -5.77
N ARG A 67 -0.94 0.55 -5.79
CA ARG A 67 -0.47 -0.40 -4.76
C ARG A 67 -0.57 0.19 -3.36
N ILE A 68 -0.05 1.40 -3.17
CA ILE A 68 -0.05 2.08 -1.87
C ILE A 68 -1.49 2.36 -1.42
N ARG A 69 -2.37 2.79 -2.32
CA ARG A 69 -3.78 3.02 -2.00
C ARG A 69 -4.46 1.74 -1.49
N CYS A 70 -4.23 0.60 -2.12
CA CYS A 70 -4.73 -0.70 -1.62
C CYS A 70 -4.24 -1.02 -0.20
N PHE A 71 -2.96 -0.76 0.08
CA PHE A 71 -2.41 -0.98 1.42
C PHE A 71 -3.05 -0.08 2.45
N VAL A 72 -3.29 1.20 2.13
CA VAL A 72 -3.95 2.15 3.02
C VAL A 72 -5.39 1.74 3.31
N LEU A 73 -6.15 1.33 2.29
CA LEU A 73 -7.54 0.86 2.48
C LEU A 73 -7.58 -0.40 3.35
N THR A 74 -6.73 -1.38 3.05
CA THR A 74 -6.61 -2.61 3.85
C THR A 74 -6.26 -2.28 5.30
N TYR A 75 -5.25 -1.44 5.52
CA TYR A 75 -4.82 -1.06 6.86
C TYR A 75 -5.96 -0.40 7.65
N LYS A 76 -6.67 0.56 7.06
CA LYS A 76 -7.79 1.24 7.73
C LYS A 76 -8.93 0.29 8.06
N ALA A 77 -9.31 -0.58 7.13
CA ALA A 77 -10.38 -1.56 7.34
C ALA A 77 -10.04 -2.53 8.47
N MET A 78 -8.84 -3.10 8.46
CA MET A 78 -8.37 -4.02 9.49
C MET A 78 -8.32 -3.35 10.88
N VAL A 79 -7.87 -2.10 10.95
CA VAL A 79 -7.87 -1.35 12.22
C VAL A 79 -9.29 -1.10 12.73
N ALA A 80 -10.23 -0.78 11.85
CA ALA A 80 -11.63 -0.61 12.21
C ALA A 80 -12.26 -1.92 12.70
N GLU A 81 -11.99 -3.04 12.01
CA GLU A 81 -12.49 -4.37 12.36
C GLU A 81 -11.95 -4.87 13.70
N HIS A 82 -10.65 -4.69 13.97
CA HIS A 82 -9.98 -5.28 15.14
C HIS A 82 -9.84 -4.33 16.33
N GLY A 83 -10.20 -3.05 16.17
CA GLY A 83 -10.19 -2.03 17.22
C GLY A 83 -8.79 -1.60 17.71
N SER A 84 -7.71 -2.13 17.13
CA SER A 84 -6.36 -1.64 17.40
C SER A 84 -5.40 -1.94 16.25
N VAL A 85 -4.44 -1.02 16.07
CA VAL A 85 -3.33 -1.17 15.11
C VAL A 85 -2.55 -2.46 15.36
N ALA A 86 -2.21 -2.76 16.61
CA ALA A 86 -1.43 -3.94 16.94
C ALA A 86 -2.15 -5.25 16.59
N LYS A 87 -3.46 -5.35 16.84
CA LYS A 87 -4.26 -6.53 16.46
C LYS A 87 -4.37 -6.64 14.94
N ALA A 88 -4.78 -5.57 14.27
CA ALA A 88 -4.91 -5.51 12.82
C ALA A 88 -3.63 -5.93 12.07
N ASN A 89 -2.47 -5.49 12.57
CA ASN A 89 -1.20 -5.81 11.92
C ASN A 89 -0.80 -7.28 12.10
N ARG A 90 -1.10 -7.89 13.26
CA ARG A 90 -0.85 -9.34 13.46
C ARG A 90 -1.68 -10.18 12.49
N GLU A 91 -2.90 -9.75 12.24
CA GLU A 91 -3.85 -10.44 11.35
C GLU A 91 -3.40 -10.49 9.89
N MET A 92 -2.55 -9.54 9.45
CA MET A 92 -1.95 -9.59 8.11
C MET A 92 -1.02 -10.79 7.90
N ARG A 93 -0.48 -11.36 8.99
CA ARG A 93 0.36 -12.56 9.00
C ARG A 93 -0.36 -13.80 9.53
N ALA A 94 -1.66 -13.71 9.84
CA ALA A 94 -2.46 -14.85 10.25
C ALA A 94 -3.06 -15.56 9.01
N PRO A 95 -3.02 -16.90 8.94
CA PRO A 95 -3.70 -17.65 7.89
C PRO A 95 -5.20 -17.39 7.88
N ARG A 96 -5.79 -17.22 6.69
CA ARG A 96 -7.25 -17.05 6.53
C ARG A 96 -7.81 -18.12 5.61
N ARG A 97 -8.89 -18.78 6.04
CA ARG A 97 -9.55 -19.86 5.26
C ARG A 97 -10.50 -19.33 4.19
N ALA A 98 -11.11 -18.17 4.43
CA ALA A 98 -12.03 -17.55 3.48
C ALA A 98 -11.33 -17.23 2.15
N GLN A 99 -12.09 -17.29 1.04
CA GLN A 99 -11.63 -16.77 -0.24
C GLN A 99 -11.30 -15.27 -0.11
N PRO A 100 -10.22 -14.77 -0.74
CA PRO A 100 -9.29 -15.43 -1.69
C PRO A 100 -8.05 -16.07 -1.03
N PHE A 101 -8.01 -16.18 0.30
CA PHE A 101 -6.78 -16.52 1.02
C PHE A 101 -6.49 -18.03 1.05
N VAL A 102 -7.52 -18.88 1.12
CA VAL A 102 -7.42 -20.35 0.99
C VAL A 102 -6.29 -20.95 1.86
N GLY A 103 -6.20 -20.51 3.11
CA GLY A 103 -5.19 -20.96 4.08
C GLY A 103 -3.88 -20.17 4.07
N LYS A 104 -3.69 -19.22 3.13
CA LYS A 104 -2.56 -18.28 3.13
C LYS A 104 -2.88 -17.06 3.98
N THR A 105 -1.87 -16.27 4.31
CA THR A 105 -2.06 -14.98 4.97
C THR A 105 -2.41 -13.89 3.96
N PRO A 106 -3.06 -12.79 4.38
CA PRO A 106 -3.25 -11.63 3.51
C PRO A 106 -1.95 -11.12 2.89
N LEU A 107 -0.88 -11.00 3.69
CA LEU A 107 0.41 -10.52 3.21
C LEU A 107 1.02 -11.48 2.17
N GLN A 108 0.90 -12.79 2.36
CA GLN A 108 1.39 -13.77 1.37
C GLN A 108 0.66 -13.64 0.02
N LEU A 109 -0.65 -13.39 0.03
CA LEU A 109 -1.40 -13.16 -1.19
C LEU A 109 -0.94 -11.89 -1.92
N MET A 110 -0.70 -10.82 -1.17
CA MET A 110 -0.17 -9.56 -1.72
C MET A 110 1.23 -9.72 -2.33
N LEU A 111 2.13 -10.45 -1.64
CA LEU A 111 3.51 -10.66 -2.09
C LEU A 111 3.60 -11.53 -3.34
N ASN A 112 2.80 -12.60 -3.41
CA ASN A 112 2.91 -13.59 -4.48
C ASN A 112 2.02 -13.28 -5.69
N GLY A 113 0.92 -12.53 -5.51
CA GLY A 113 -0.04 -12.26 -6.57
C GLY A 113 0.19 -10.95 -7.33
N GLY A 114 1.25 -10.20 -7.00
CA GLY A 114 1.49 -8.88 -7.58
C GLY A 114 0.29 -7.94 -7.38
N ILE A 115 0.01 -7.08 -8.37
CA ILE A 115 -1.11 -6.13 -8.26
C ILE A 115 -2.48 -6.81 -8.14
N ILE A 116 -2.67 -7.97 -8.77
CA ILE A 116 -3.93 -8.74 -8.71
C ILE A 116 -4.13 -9.30 -7.30
N GLY A 117 -3.08 -9.87 -6.71
CA GLY A 117 -3.12 -10.37 -5.31
C GLY A 117 -3.36 -9.24 -4.32
N ILE A 118 -2.72 -8.08 -4.53
CA ILE A 118 -2.92 -6.88 -3.71
C ILE A 118 -4.37 -6.39 -3.79
N ALA A 119 -4.91 -6.24 -5.00
CA ALA A 119 -6.30 -5.83 -5.21
C ALA A 119 -7.31 -6.84 -4.63
N SER A 120 -7.05 -8.14 -4.79
CA SER A 120 -7.90 -9.21 -4.26
C SER A 120 -7.94 -9.20 -2.73
N ALA A 121 -6.78 -9.05 -2.07
CA ALA A 121 -6.71 -8.91 -0.62
C ALA A 121 -7.41 -7.62 -0.15
N CYS A 122 -7.18 -6.50 -0.85
CA CYS A 122 -7.85 -5.24 -0.55
C CYS A 122 -9.37 -5.37 -0.63
N LYS A 123 -9.91 -5.96 -1.71
CA LYS A 123 -11.35 -6.20 -1.87
C LYS A 123 -11.91 -7.02 -0.72
N ALA A 124 -11.24 -8.11 -0.38
CA ALA A 124 -11.72 -9.07 0.60
C ALA A 124 -11.74 -8.51 2.03
N LEU A 125 -10.83 -7.59 2.35
CA LEU A 125 -10.68 -7.03 3.70
C LEU A 125 -11.35 -5.66 3.85
N ALA A 126 -11.26 -4.81 2.82
CA ALA A 126 -11.78 -3.45 2.87
C ALA A 126 -13.13 -3.28 2.17
N GLY A 127 -13.62 -4.28 1.44
CA GLY A 127 -14.84 -4.19 0.63
C GLY A 127 -14.70 -3.31 -0.62
N GLU A 128 -13.63 -2.52 -0.72
CA GLU A 128 -13.33 -1.61 -1.81
C GLU A 128 -12.07 -2.03 -2.57
N VAL A 129 -12.07 -1.81 -3.88
CA VAL A 129 -10.86 -1.81 -4.71
C VAL A 129 -10.75 -0.42 -5.32
N PRO A 130 -9.59 0.25 -5.26
CA PRO A 130 -9.39 1.45 -6.07
C PRO A 130 -9.65 1.12 -7.53
N GLU A 131 -10.44 1.94 -8.24
CA GLU A 131 -10.66 1.76 -9.69
C GLU A 131 -9.32 1.48 -10.40
N ILE A 132 -9.15 0.24 -10.87
CA ILE A 132 -7.92 -0.21 -11.54
C ILE A 132 -7.90 0.29 -12.98
N GLU A 133 -9.08 0.53 -13.56
CA GLU A 133 -9.23 0.99 -14.94
C GLU A 133 -8.65 2.39 -15.14
N PRO A 134 -8.00 2.66 -16.29
CA PRO A 134 -7.63 4.02 -16.65
C PRO A 134 -8.91 4.88 -16.69
N PRO A 135 -8.83 6.19 -16.38
CA PRO A 135 -9.95 7.07 -16.64
C PRO A 135 -10.31 6.91 -18.11
N VAL A 136 -11.55 6.49 -18.39
CA VAL A 136 -12.11 6.56 -19.73
C VAL A 136 -11.92 8.01 -20.14
N ALA A 137 -11.08 8.24 -21.16
CA ALA A 137 -10.96 9.56 -21.76
C ALA A 137 -12.39 9.96 -22.13
N LYS A 138 -12.93 10.97 -21.44
CA LYS A 138 -14.16 11.60 -21.91
C LYS A 138 -13.79 12.18 -23.27
N ALA A 139 -14.20 11.49 -24.34
CA ALA A 139 -14.17 12.02 -25.68
C ALA A 139 -14.84 13.38 -25.63
N SER A 140 -14.02 14.42 -25.83
CA SER A 140 -14.46 15.80 -26.04
C SER A 140 -14.31 16.08 -27.51
#